data_AF-A0A536BTH4-F1
#
_entry.id   AF-A0A536BTH4-F1
#
_cell.length_a   1.000
_cell.length_b   1.000
_cell.length_c   1.000
_cell.angle_alpha   90.00
_cell.angle_beta   90.00
_cell.angle_gamma   90.00
#
_symmetry.space_group_name_H-M   'P 1'
#
loop_
_entity.id
_entity.type
_entity.pdbx_description
1 polymer ?
#
loop_
_entity_poly.entity_id
_entity_poly.type
_entity_poly.pdbx_seq_one_letter_code
_entity_poly.pdbx_strand_id
1 'polypeptide(L)'
;MAALDTLVNPPFANDPPVKVNLDAKVVGLVVAILAALGALLSLLALLALLGAGAVAGSTFGGIFFIALIGVLVTLVADVMAAIGGWQMYQGSESGKRLAIYGLALAFVAQIVQMIGFGSAGGILGLILLAIVYYAIVVSRYPGQAPSASRGV
;
A
#
# COMPACT_ATOMS: atom_id res chain seq x y z
N MET A 1 -8.24 -13.67 -13.34
CA MET A 1 -7.67 -12.49 -14.03
C MET A 1 -8.56 -11.26 -13.94
N ALA A 2 -9.89 -11.38 -14.11
CA ALA A 2 -10.82 -10.24 -14.04
C ALA A 2 -10.74 -9.39 -12.74
N ALA A 3 -10.63 -10.02 -11.57
CA ALA A 3 -10.57 -9.29 -10.28
C ALA A 3 -9.30 -8.45 -10.10
N LEU A 4 -8.14 -8.93 -10.56
CA LEU A 4 -6.88 -8.18 -10.52
C LEU A 4 -6.92 -6.99 -11.47
N ASP A 5 -7.54 -7.17 -12.64
CA ASP A 5 -7.72 -6.07 -13.59
C ASP A 5 -8.72 -5.02 -13.08
N THR A 6 -9.75 -5.45 -12.32
CA THR A 6 -10.71 -4.55 -11.68
C THR A 6 -10.05 -3.75 -10.55
N LEU A 7 -9.06 -4.33 -9.86
CA LEU A 7 -8.29 -3.62 -8.83
C LEU A 7 -7.37 -2.55 -9.43
N VAL A 8 -6.79 -2.83 -10.61
CA VAL A 8 -5.92 -1.86 -11.30
C VAL A 8 -6.75 -0.80 -12.02
N ASN A 9 -7.85 -1.20 -12.64
CA ASN A 9 -8.74 -0.37 -13.45
C ASN A 9 -10.19 -0.52 -12.98
N PRO A 10 -10.54 0.05 -11.82
CA PRO A 10 -11.91 -0.02 -11.33
C PRO A 10 -12.85 0.87 -12.17
N PRO A 11 -14.17 0.62 -12.16
CA PRO A 11 -15.14 1.36 -12.98
C PRO A 11 -15.12 2.88 -12.73
N PHE A 12 -14.86 3.30 -11.50
CA PHE A 12 -14.76 4.70 -11.10
C PHE A 12 -13.45 5.37 -11.52
N ALA A 13 -12.48 4.64 -12.07
CA ALA A 13 -11.21 5.22 -12.50
C ALA A 13 -11.39 6.24 -13.63
N ASN A 14 -12.43 6.10 -14.45
CA ASN A 14 -12.72 6.96 -15.61
C ASN A 14 -13.60 8.16 -15.28
N ASP A 15 -14.55 7.99 -14.34
CA ASP A 15 -15.39 9.07 -13.82
C ASP A 15 -15.36 9.02 -12.29
N PRO A 16 -14.34 9.63 -11.66
CA PRO A 16 -14.16 9.55 -10.23
C PRO A 16 -15.23 10.40 -9.51
N PRO A 17 -15.78 9.92 -8.38
CA PRO A 17 -16.78 10.65 -7.62
C PRO A 17 -16.25 12.00 -7.11
N VAL A 18 -14.95 12.11 -6.86
CA VAL A 18 -14.28 13.37 -6.55
C VAL A 18 -13.42 13.78 -7.74
N LYS A 19 -13.81 14.87 -8.41
CA LYS A 19 -13.19 15.42 -9.62
C LYS A 19 -11.87 16.13 -9.30
N VAL A 20 -10.82 15.35 -8.97
CA VAL A 20 -9.47 15.86 -8.70
C VAL A 20 -8.55 15.48 -9.84
N ASN A 21 -7.82 16.46 -10.37
CA ASN A 21 -6.77 16.21 -11.36
C ASN A 21 -5.43 16.03 -10.65
N LEU A 22 -5.00 14.78 -10.48
CA LEU A 22 -3.75 14.43 -9.81
C LEU A 22 -2.70 13.98 -10.84
N ASP A 23 -1.53 14.60 -10.81
CA ASP A 23 -0.38 14.15 -11.60
C ASP A 23 0.16 12.83 -11.05
N ALA A 24 0.20 11.81 -11.90
CA ALA A 24 0.75 10.49 -11.57
C ALA A 24 2.20 10.55 -11.08
N LYS A 25 2.99 11.53 -11.51
CA LYS A 25 4.36 11.67 -11.02
C LYS A 25 4.39 12.09 -9.55
N VAL A 26 3.59 13.10 -9.20
CA VAL A 26 3.51 13.61 -7.83
C VAL A 26 2.93 12.53 -6.90
N VAL A 27 1.85 11.88 -7.33
CA VAL A 27 1.25 10.77 -6.56
C VAL A 27 2.24 9.61 -6.40
N GLY A 28 2.94 9.24 -7.48
CA GLY A 28 3.99 8.22 -7.43
C GLY A 28 5.08 8.52 -6.41
N LEU A 29 5.56 9.76 -6.38
CA LEU A 29 6.58 10.20 -5.41
C LEU A 29 6.05 10.14 -3.97
N VAL A 30 4.83 10.62 -3.73
CA VAL A 30 4.20 10.56 -2.40
C VAL A 30 4.07 9.11 -1.93
N VAL A 31 3.61 8.21 -2.82
CA VAL A 31 3.50 6.78 -2.54
C VAL A 31 4.87 6.19 -2.23
N ALA A 32 5.90 6.52 -3.01
CA ALA A 32 7.24 6.04 -2.79
C ALA A 32 7.79 6.43 -1.41
N ILE A 33 7.59 7.68 -1.00
CA ILE A 33 8.04 8.18 0.30
C ILE A 33 7.26 7.52 1.44
N LEU A 34 5.92 7.48 1.35
CA LEU A 34 5.09 6.86 2.39
C LEU A 34 5.40 5.38 2.57
N ALA A 35 5.57 4.66 1.46
CA ALA A 35 5.89 3.24 1.49
C ALA A 35 7.34 2.98 1.94
N ALA A 36 8.30 3.84 1.59
CA ALA A 36 9.66 3.74 2.12
C ALA A 36 9.71 3.97 3.64
N LEU A 37 8.92 4.90 4.16
CA LEU A 37 8.77 5.09 5.60
C LEU A 37 8.10 3.88 6.26
N GLY A 38 7.05 3.33 5.63
CA GLY A 38 6.42 2.08 6.06
C GLY A 38 7.41 0.92 6.15
N ALA A 39 8.22 0.71 5.10
CA ALA A 39 9.26 -0.30 5.05
C ALA A 39 10.31 -0.14 6.16
N LEU A 40 10.69 1.11 6.47
CA LEU A 40 11.60 1.42 7.56
C LEU A 40 11.00 1.04 8.93
N LEU A 41 9.73 1.38 9.15
CA LEU A 41 9.02 1.01 10.38
C LEU A 41 8.81 -0.49 10.51
N SER A 42 8.50 -1.19 9.41
CA SER A 42 8.35 -2.65 9.43
C SER A 42 9.69 -3.36 9.65
N LEU A 43 10.81 -2.81 9.15
CA LEU A 43 12.16 -3.28 9.50
C LEU A 43 12.46 -3.09 11.00
N LEU A 44 12.16 -1.92 11.56
CA LEU A 44 12.31 -1.67 13.00
C LEU A 44 11.45 -2.64 13.83
N ALA A 45 10.20 -2.88 13.41
CA ALA A 45 9.33 -3.85 14.05
C ALA A 45 9.86 -5.29 13.94
N LEU A 46 10.45 -5.66 12.81
CA LEU A 46 11.10 -6.96 12.62
C LEU A 46 12.28 -7.15 13.58
N LEU A 47 13.15 -6.14 13.71
CA LEU A 47 14.26 -6.16 14.65
C LEU A 47 13.77 -6.27 16.10
N ALA A 48 12.76 -5.48 16.47
CA ALA A 48 12.17 -5.53 17.81
C ALA A 48 11.55 -6.90 18.11
N LEU A 49 10.85 -7.50 17.14
CA LEU A 49 10.24 -8.82 17.27
C LEU A 49 11.32 -9.90 17.44
N LEU A 50 12.36 -9.90 16.61
CA LEU A 50 13.48 -10.84 16.72
C LEU A 50 14.23 -10.69 18.06
N GLY A 51 14.46 -9.46 18.50
CA GLY A 51 15.05 -9.17 19.81
C GLY A 51 14.21 -9.68 20.96
N ALA A 52 12.89 -9.45 20.93
CA ALA A 52 11.96 -9.96 21.95
C ALA A 52 11.90 -11.50 21.96
N GLY A 53 11.90 -12.13 20.78
CA GLY A 53 11.93 -13.59 20.64
C GLY A 53 13.21 -14.22 21.21
N ALA A 54 14.35 -13.55 21.06
CA ALA A 54 15.63 -14.00 21.61
C ALA A 54 15.65 -13.98 23.15
N VAL A 55 14.93 -13.04 23.78
CA VAL A 55 14.90 -12.88 25.24
C VAL A 55 13.79 -13.71 25.90
N ALA A 56 12.63 -13.84 25.25
CA ALA A 56 11.43 -14.45 25.85
C ALA A 56 11.30 -15.98 25.69
N GLY A 57 12.16 -16.61 24.89
CA GLY A 57 12.19 -18.07 24.69
C GLY A 57 10.88 -18.65 24.13
N SER A 58 10.59 -19.93 24.44
CA SER A 58 9.45 -20.71 23.90
C SER A 58 8.06 -20.26 24.34
N THR A 59 7.96 -19.26 25.23
CA THR A 59 6.71 -18.77 25.85
C THR A 59 5.69 -18.23 24.82
N PHE A 60 6.13 -17.88 23.60
CA PHE A 60 5.30 -17.26 22.56
C PHE A 60 5.17 -18.05 21.26
N GLY A 61 5.61 -19.32 21.21
CA GLY A 61 5.87 -20.08 19.98
C GLY A 61 4.91 -19.82 18.81
N GLY A 62 3.60 -20.08 18.97
CA GLY A 62 2.63 -19.90 17.88
C GLY A 62 2.35 -18.44 17.49
N ILE A 63 2.25 -17.55 18.47
CA ILE A 63 1.91 -16.12 18.27
C ILE A 63 3.10 -15.39 17.64
N PHE A 64 4.32 -15.76 18.01
CA PHE A 64 5.56 -15.21 17.48
C PHE A 64 5.68 -15.42 15.97
N PHE A 65 5.44 -16.65 15.48
CA PHE A 65 5.52 -16.93 14.03
C PHE A 65 4.44 -16.20 13.23
N ILE A 66 3.24 -16.04 13.78
CA ILE A 66 2.16 -15.26 13.13
C ILE A 66 2.56 -13.77 13.05
N ALA A 67 3.12 -13.20 14.12
CA ALA A 67 3.65 -11.84 14.10
C ALA A 67 4.77 -11.69 13.06
N LEU A 68 5.69 -12.66 13.00
CA LEU A 68 6.82 -12.63 12.09
C LEU A 68 6.36 -12.63 10.63
N ILE A 69 5.43 -13.53 10.29
CA ILE A 69 4.82 -13.57 8.96
C ILE A 69 4.10 -12.25 8.67
N GLY A 70 3.32 -11.73 9.63
CA GLY A 70 2.62 -10.46 9.48
C GLY A 70 3.55 -9.30 9.15
N VAL A 71 4.67 -9.17 9.87
CA VAL A 71 5.68 -8.13 9.64
C VAL A 71 6.38 -8.32 8.29
N LEU A 72 6.75 -9.55 7.92
CA LEU A 72 7.39 -9.83 6.64
C LEU A 72 6.48 -9.52 5.45
N VAL A 73 5.20 -9.88 5.52
CA VAL A 73 4.22 -9.57 4.46
C VAL A 73 4.04 -8.06 4.34
N THR A 74 3.92 -7.33 5.46
CA THR A 74 3.88 -5.86 5.43
C THR A 74 5.12 -5.26 4.80
N LEU A 75 6.32 -5.75 5.16
CA LEU A 75 7.57 -5.28 4.56
C LEU A 75 7.60 -5.51 3.04
N VAL A 76 7.17 -6.68 2.56
CA VAL A 76 7.09 -6.96 1.12
C VAL A 76 6.09 -6.02 0.44
N ALA A 77 4.93 -5.77 1.06
CA ALA A 77 3.94 -4.84 0.55
C ALA A 77 4.50 -3.41 0.41
N ASP A 78 5.18 -2.93 1.44
CA ASP A 78 5.79 -1.60 1.48
C ASP A 78 6.89 -1.46 0.43
N VAL A 79 7.75 -2.47 0.28
CA VAL A 79 8.81 -2.46 -0.75
C VAL A 79 8.20 -2.46 -2.16
N MET A 80 7.17 -3.29 -2.41
CA MET A 80 6.46 -3.29 -3.69
C MET A 80 5.81 -1.93 -3.98
N ALA A 81 5.16 -1.33 -2.99
CA ALA A 81 4.53 -0.02 -3.11
C ALA A 81 5.58 1.09 -3.34
N ALA A 82 6.73 1.02 -2.67
CA ALA A 82 7.82 1.98 -2.83
C ALA A 82 8.43 1.93 -4.24
N ILE A 83 8.73 0.72 -4.73
CA ILE A 83 9.25 0.51 -6.08
C ILE A 83 8.20 0.91 -7.13
N GLY A 84 6.94 0.54 -6.91
CA GLY A 84 5.84 0.91 -7.80
C GLY A 84 5.64 2.42 -7.90
N GLY A 85 5.65 3.12 -6.76
CA GLY A 85 5.58 4.58 -6.69
C GLY A 85 6.75 5.26 -7.39
N TRP A 86 7.98 4.75 -7.20
CA TRP A 86 9.17 5.26 -7.88
C TRP A 86 9.10 5.07 -9.40
N GLN A 87 8.66 3.90 -9.88
CA GLN A 87 8.42 3.67 -11.30
C GLN A 87 7.30 4.58 -11.85
N MET A 88 6.27 4.86 -11.06
CA MET A 88 5.22 5.81 -11.40
C MET A 88 5.78 7.23 -11.56
N TYR A 89 6.68 7.66 -10.67
CA TYR A 89 7.39 8.94 -10.78
C TYR A 89 8.22 9.05 -12.07
N GLN A 90 8.85 7.94 -12.48
CA GLN A 90 9.59 7.86 -13.75
C GLN A 90 8.70 7.84 -15.01
N GLY A 91 7.38 7.71 -14.86
CA GLY A 91 6.44 7.68 -15.99
C GLY A 91 6.06 6.29 -16.47
N SER A 92 6.40 5.21 -15.75
CA SER A 92 6.08 3.84 -16.16
C SER A 92 4.70 3.38 -15.66
N GLU A 93 3.82 2.97 -16.58
CA GLU A 93 2.50 2.42 -16.25
C GLU A 93 2.57 1.08 -15.49
N SER A 94 3.64 0.30 -15.68
CA SER A 94 3.87 -0.93 -14.91
C SER A 94 4.03 -0.63 -13.42
N GLY A 95 4.61 0.53 -13.09
CA GLY A 95 4.80 1.00 -11.73
C GLY A 95 3.49 1.20 -11.00
N LYS A 96 2.48 1.74 -11.69
CA LYS A 96 1.12 1.93 -11.16
C LYS A 96 0.50 0.61 -10.73
N ARG A 97 0.64 -0.44 -11.56
CA ARG A 97 0.14 -1.79 -11.22
C ARG A 97 0.85 -2.36 -10.00
N LEU A 98 2.17 -2.26 -9.95
CA LEU A 98 2.98 -2.75 -8.85
C LEU A 98 2.62 -2.05 -7.53
N ALA A 99 2.41 -0.73 -7.56
CA ALA A 99 2.00 0.04 -6.40
C ALA A 99 0.62 -0.41 -5.87
N ILE A 100 -0.34 -0.63 -6.77
CA ILE A 100 -1.67 -1.13 -6.42
C ILE A 100 -1.61 -2.53 -5.80
N TYR A 101 -0.80 -3.43 -6.37
CA TYR A 101 -0.63 -4.77 -5.80
C TYR A 101 0.05 -4.74 -4.42
N GLY A 102 1.06 -3.88 -4.23
CA GLY A 102 1.67 -3.65 -2.93
C GLY A 102 0.64 -3.17 -1.90
N LEU A 103 -0.18 -2.17 -2.25
CA LEU A 103 -1.25 -1.67 -1.37
C LEU A 103 -2.29 -2.74 -1.05
N ALA A 104 -2.67 -3.58 -2.01
CA ALA A 104 -3.60 -4.68 -1.76
C ALA A 104 -3.03 -5.69 -0.76
N LEU A 105 -1.73 -5.99 -0.89
CA LEU A 105 -1.03 -6.88 0.03
C LEU A 105 -0.94 -6.26 1.43
N ALA A 106 -0.65 -4.96 1.53
CA ALA A 106 -0.63 -4.22 2.79
C ALA A 106 -2.01 -4.24 3.48
N PHE A 107 -3.09 -4.08 2.71
CA PHE A 107 -4.45 -4.15 3.23
C PHE A 107 -4.75 -5.50 3.89
N VAL A 108 -4.41 -6.59 3.18
CA VAL A 108 -4.60 -7.95 3.70
C VAL A 108 -3.74 -8.19 4.95
N ALA A 109 -2.47 -7.78 4.91
CA ALA A 109 -1.57 -7.91 6.05
C ALA A 109 -2.11 -7.18 7.29
N GLN A 110 -2.64 -5.98 7.09
CA GLN A 110 -3.17 -5.16 8.17
C GLN A 110 -4.44 -5.74 8.79
N ILE A 111 -5.34 -6.33 8.00
CA ILE A 111 -6.49 -7.07 8.52
C ILE A 111 -6.05 -8.27 9.37
N VAL A 112 -5.08 -9.05 8.88
CA VAL A 112 -4.55 -10.21 9.62
C VAL A 112 -3.94 -9.77 10.95
N GLN A 113 -3.16 -8.68 10.96
CA GLN A 113 -2.58 -8.13 12.18
C GLN A 113 -3.64 -7.61 13.16
N MET A 114 -4.71 -6.98 12.67
CA MET A 114 -5.83 -6.53 13.52
C MET A 114 -6.53 -7.69 14.22
N ILE A 115 -6.74 -8.81 13.52
CA ILE A 115 -7.32 -10.03 14.11
C ILE A 115 -6.36 -10.66 15.13
N GLY A 116 -5.06 -10.71 14.81
CA GLY A 116 -4.06 -11.39 15.64
C GLY A 116 -3.65 -10.65 16.91
N PHE A 117 -3.59 -9.31 16.89
CA PHE A 117 -2.99 -8.52 17.97
C PHE A 117 -3.84 -7.34 18.46
N GLY A 118 -4.97 -7.03 17.81
CA GLY A 118 -5.84 -5.91 18.17
C GLY A 118 -5.15 -4.56 18.08
N SER A 119 -5.18 -3.91 16.92
CA SER A 119 -4.56 -2.58 16.75
C SER A 119 -5.62 -1.47 16.68
N ALA A 120 -5.67 -0.62 17.71
CA ALA A 120 -6.54 0.57 17.72
C ALA A 120 -6.19 1.56 16.58
N GLY A 121 -4.92 1.59 16.16
CA GLY A 121 -4.46 2.35 14.99
C GLY A 121 -4.74 1.69 13.63
N GLY A 122 -5.18 0.43 13.62
CA GLY A 122 -5.39 -0.35 12.39
C GLY A 122 -6.42 0.28 11.47
N ILE A 123 -7.51 0.82 12.02
CA ILE A 123 -8.58 1.47 11.23
C ILE A 123 -8.04 2.71 10.50
N LEU A 124 -7.27 3.56 11.18
CA LEU A 124 -6.69 4.76 10.57
C LEU A 124 -5.74 4.41 9.43
N GLY A 125 -4.92 3.37 9.60
CA GLY A 125 -4.04 2.91 8.53
C GLY A 125 -4.81 2.34 7.34
N LEU A 126 -5.91 1.62 7.55
CA LEU A 126 -6.77 1.13 6.46
C LEU A 126 -7.41 2.29 5.67
N ILE A 127 -7.84 3.34 6.38
CA ILE A 127 -8.36 4.57 5.76
C ILE A 127 -7.27 5.22 4.90
N LEU A 128 -6.05 5.36 5.44
CA LEU A 128 -4.93 5.93 4.70
C LEU A 128 -4.62 5.10 3.45
N LEU A 129 -4.61 3.78 3.57
CA LEU A 129 -4.40 2.87 2.44
C LEU A 129 -5.45 3.08 1.34
N ALA A 130 -6.72 3.21 1.72
CA ALA A 130 -7.82 3.44 0.78
C ALA A 130 -7.67 4.80 0.07
N ILE A 131 -7.26 5.84 0.79
CA ILE A 131 -7.01 7.17 0.21
C ILE A 131 -5.85 7.11 -0.78
N VAL A 132 -4.75 6.44 -0.43
CA VAL A 132 -3.58 6.30 -1.30
C VAL A 132 -3.93 5.49 -2.55
N TYR A 133 -4.65 4.38 -2.39
CA TYR A 133 -5.16 3.59 -3.51
C TYR A 133 -6.02 4.43 -4.46
N TYR A 134 -6.98 5.20 -3.92
CA TYR A 134 -7.81 6.10 -4.71
C TYR A 134 -6.97 7.14 -5.48
N ALA A 135 -6.01 7.78 -4.81
CA ALA A 135 -5.13 8.76 -5.43
C ALA A 135 -4.34 8.16 -6.59
N ILE A 136 -3.80 6.94 -6.43
CA ILE A 136 -3.09 6.24 -7.50
C ILE A 136 -4.02 5.96 -8.66
N VAL A 137 -5.17 5.33 -8.41
CA VAL A 137 -6.12 4.94 -9.46
C VAL A 137 -6.54 6.15 -10.31
N VAL A 138 -6.90 7.25 -9.66
CA VAL A 138 -7.40 8.46 -10.33
C VAL A 138 -6.28 9.29 -10.97
N SER A 139 -5.03 9.13 -10.54
CA SER A 139 -3.90 9.87 -11.11
C SER A 139 -3.69 9.59 -12.61
N ARG A 140 -3.24 10.62 -13.33
CA ARG A 140 -3.06 10.62 -14.78
C ARG A 140 -1.63 11.02 -15.16
N TYR A 141 -1.09 10.38 -16.19
CA TYR A 141 0.20 10.76 -16.76
C TYR A 141 0.06 11.98 -17.69
N PRO A 142 1.14 12.75 -17.90
CA PRO A 142 1.15 13.84 -18.88
C PRO A 142 0.79 13.31 -20.27
N GLY A 143 -0.37 13.72 -20.80
CA GLY A 143 -0.90 13.27 -22.11
C GLY A 143 -2.16 12.40 -22.04
N GLN A 144 -2.56 11.92 -20.85
CA GLN A 144 -3.84 11.25 -20.65
C GLN A 144 -4.96 12.27 -20.40
N ALA A 145 -6.17 11.98 -20.86
CA ALA A 145 -7.33 12.83 -20.61
C ALA A 145 -7.52 13.02 -19.09
N PRO A 146 -7.80 14.27 -18.62
CA PRO A 146 -8.08 14.52 -17.22
C PRO A 146 -9.20 13.61 -16.74
N SER A 147 -9.04 13.02 -15.55
CA SER A 147 -10.09 12.22 -14.90
C SER A 147 -11.38 13.02 -14.67
N ALA A 148 -11.27 14.35 -14.57
CA ALA A 148 -12.37 15.28 -14.66
C ALA A 148 -12.45 15.86 -16.08
N SER A 149 -13.10 15.16 -17.01
CA SER A 149 -13.60 15.86 -18.19
C SER A 149 -14.61 16.90 -17.69
N ARG A 150 -14.41 18.17 -18.06
CA ARG A 150 -15.39 19.22 -17.80
C ARG A 150 -16.72 18.71 -18.34
N GLY A 151 -17.70 18.56 -17.45
CA GLY A 151 -19.09 18.58 -17.89
C GLY A 151 -19.27 19.89 -18.64
N VAL A 152 -19.49 19.78 -19.94
CA VAL A 152 -20.25 20.77 -20.69
C VAL A 152 -21.71 20.48 -20.39
#